data_AF-A0A3P6ALT3-F1
#
_entry.id   AF-A0A3P6ALT3-F1
#
_cell.length_a   1.000
_cell.length_b   1.000
_cell.length_c   1.000
_cell.angle_alpha   90.00
_cell.angle_beta   90.00
_cell.angle_gamma   90.00
#
_symmetry.space_group_name_H-M   'P 1'
#
loop_
_entity.id
_entity.type
_entity.pdbx_description
1 polymer ?
#
loop_
_entity_poly.entity_id
_entity_poly.type
_entity_poly.pdbx_seq_one_letter_code
_entity_poly.pdbx_strand_id
1 'polypeptide(L)'
;MTPGETIAASSADIKGATAFEVSGTTVDCISLGLSGALFAWSKPILVISGINQGSSCGHQMFYSGAVAGAREALISGVPSLSISLNW
;
A
#
# COMPACT_ATOMS: atom_id res chain seq x y z
N MET A 1 -1.04 -10.12 -1.45
CA MET A 1 -2.03 -10.62 -0.50
C MET A 1 -1.51 -11.93 0.04
N THR A 2 -1.38 -12.04 1.36
CA THR A 2 -0.94 -13.27 2.01
C THR A 2 -2.16 -14.19 2.25
N PRO A 3 -2.30 -15.32 1.54
CA PRO A 3 -3.49 -16.16 1.66
C PRO A 3 -3.42 -17.03 2.92
N GLY A 4 -4.46 -17.01 3.74
CA GLY A 4 -4.65 -17.98 4.83
C GLY A 4 -3.79 -17.78 6.08
N GLU A 5 -2.98 -16.72 6.16
CA GLU A 5 -2.22 -16.34 7.35
C GLU A 5 -2.84 -15.13 8.06
N THR A 6 -2.64 -15.07 9.38
CA THR A 6 -3.00 -13.88 10.17
C THR A 6 -1.93 -12.83 9.99
N ILE A 7 -2.32 -11.64 9.54
CA ILE A 7 -1.46 -10.46 9.45
C ILE A 7 -1.63 -9.60 10.70
N ALA A 8 -0.51 -9.13 11.26
CA ALA A 8 -0.50 -8.22 12.40
C ALA A 8 -0.36 -6.77 11.91
N ALA A 9 -1.03 -5.84 12.61
CA ALA A 9 -0.86 -4.42 12.41
C ALA A 9 -0.55 -3.73 13.74
N SER A 10 0.46 -2.86 13.76
CA SER A 10 0.86 -2.07 14.92
C SER A 10 0.93 -0.58 14.56
N SER A 11 0.61 0.30 15.50
CA SER A 11 0.76 1.75 15.30
C SER A 11 2.23 2.13 15.19
N ALA A 12 2.58 2.99 14.22
CA ALA A 12 3.91 3.53 14.02
C ALA A 12 3.91 5.06 14.15
N ASP A 13 5.02 5.62 14.64
CA ASP A 13 5.22 7.08 14.71
C ASP A 13 5.94 7.58 13.45
N ILE A 14 5.25 8.39 12.65
CA ILE A 14 5.82 9.09 11.51
C ILE A 14 5.48 10.57 11.62
N LYS A 15 6.35 11.36 12.26
CA LYS A 15 6.38 12.85 12.25
C LYS A 15 5.01 13.53 12.06
N GLY A 16 4.04 13.22 12.92
CA GLY A 16 2.72 13.86 12.93
C GLY A 16 1.66 13.24 12.00
N ALA A 17 1.93 12.10 11.37
CA ALA A 17 0.97 11.32 10.59
C ALA A 17 0.58 10.04 11.34
N THR A 18 -0.71 9.68 11.27
CA THR A 18 -1.19 8.37 11.72
C THR A 18 -0.64 7.30 10.78
N ALA A 19 0.15 6.37 11.32
CA ALA A 19 0.77 5.31 10.53
C ALA A 19 0.60 3.95 11.22
N PHE A 20 0.59 2.90 10.40
CA PHE A 20 0.56 1.52 10.85
C PHE A 20 1.62 0.72 10.08
N GLU A 21 2.32 -0.14 10.80
CA GLU A 21 3.15 -1.19 10.23
C GLU A 21 2.32 -2.46 10.13
N VAL A 22 2.41 -3.15 8.99
CA VAL A 22 1.66 -4.37 8.72
C VAL A 22 2.64 -5.47 8.37
N SER A 23 2.52 -6.65 8.97
CA SER A 23 3.44 -7.78 8.76
C SER A 23 3.28 -8.47 7.39
N GLY A 24 2.34 -8.02 6.57
CA GLY A 24 1.99 -8.60 5.28
C GLY A 24 2.68 -7.92 4.09
N THR A 25 2.18 -8.20 2.90
CA THR A 25 2.65 -7.57 1.65
C THR A 25 2.08 -6.16 1.48
N THR A 26 2.64 -5.36 0.58
CA THR A 26 2.12 -4.01 0.25
C THR A 26 0.63 -4.02 -0.14
N VAL A 27 0.18 -5.11 -0.77
CA VAL A 27 -1.24 -5.33 -1.09
C VAL A 27 -2.07 -5.44 0.18
N ASP A 28 -1.60 -6.21 1.17
CA ASP A 28 -2.30 -6.38 2.46
C ASP A 28 -2.38 -5.05 3.23
N CYS A 29 -1.31 -4.24 3.21
CA CYS A 29 -1.32 -2.90 3.80
C CYS A 29 -2.46 -2.04 3.23
N ILE A 30 -2.64 -2.07 1.91
CA ILE A 30 -3.65 -1.28 1.22
C ILE A 30 -5.04 -1.85 1.46
N SER A 31 -5.24 -3.17 1.33
CA SER A 31 -6.53 -3.80 1.60
C SER A 31 -6.99 -3.56 3.04
N LEU A 32 -6.09 -3.62 4.04
CA LEU A 32 -6.41 -3.27 5.43
C LEU A 32 -6.70 -1.78 5.63
N GLY A 33 -5.95 -0.90 4.95
CA GLY A 33 -6.21 0.54 5.00
C GLY A 33 -7.57 0.90 4.39
N LEU A 34 -7.97 0.23 3.31
CA LEU A 34 -9.24 0.47 2.60
C LEU A 34 -10.44 -0.22 3.24
N SER A 35 -10.25 -1.28 4.02
CA SER A 35 -11.34 -1.98 4.71
C SER A 35 -11.97 -1.15 5.85
N GLY A 36 -11.29 -0.09 6.29
CA GLY A 36 -11.69 0.71 7.44
C GLY A 36 -11.32 0.09 8.79
N ALA A 37 -10.59 -1.03 8.80
CA ALA A 37 -10.14 -1.67 10.05
C ALA A 37 -9.06 -0.84 10.78
N LEU A 38 -8.22 -0.13 10.03
CA LEU A 38 -7.11 0.67 10.58
C LEU A 38 -7.46 2.16 10.72
N PHE A 39 -8.30 2.68 9.84
CA PHE A 39 -8.67 4.10 9.81
C PHE A 39 -10.18 4.25 9.97
N ALA A 40 -10.61 5.00 10.98
CA ALA A 40 -12.02 5.25 11.26
C ALA A 40 -12.70 6.25 10.28
N TRP A 41 -12.00 6.65 9.21
CA TRP A 41 -12.47 7.65 8.25
C TRP A 41 -13.04 7.01 6.99
N SER A 42 -13.81 7.82 6.25
CA SER A 42 -14.37 7.48 4.94
C SER A 42 -13.29 7.11 3.92
N LYS A 43 -13.67 6.28 2.93
CA LYS A 43 -12.85 5.81 1.81
C LYS A 43 -11.92 6.92 1.28
N PRO A 44 -10.61 6.64 1.14
CA PRO A 44 -9.66 7.66 0.68
C PRO A 44 -9.94 8.06 -0.78
N ILE A 45 -9.56 9.30 -1.11
CA ILE A 45 -9.69 9.86 -2.47
C ILE A 45 -8.56 9.44 -3.40
N LEU A 46 -7.41 9.05 -2.84
CA LEU A 46 -6.19 8.68 -3.56
C LEU A 46 -5.34 7.77 -2.68
N VAL A 47 -4.73 6.76 -3.28
CA VAL A 47 -3.70 5.92 -2.65
C VAL A 47 -2.36 6.14 -3.37
N ILE A 48 -1.30 6.37 -2.60
CA ILE A 48 0.05 6.48 -3.13
C ILE A 48 0.87 5.32 -2.55
N SER A 49 1.48 4.52 -3.43
CA SER A 49 2.29 3.37 -3.08
C SER A 49 3.76 3.64 -3.43
N GLY A 50 4.64 3.71 -2.43
CA GLY A 50 6.05 4.12 -2.61
C GLY A 50 6.56 4.96 -1.43
N ILE A 51 7.71 5.64 -1.55
CA ILE A 51 8.60 5.76 -2.72
C ILE A 51 9.60 4.60 -2.73
N ASN A 52 9.64 3.83 -3.82
CA ASN A 52 10.59 2.72 -3.94
C ASN A 52 11.96 3.20 -4.42
N GLN A 53 13.02 2.55 -3.93
CA GLN A 53 14.37 2.73 -4.46
C GLN A 53 14.52 1.88 -5.74
N GLY A 54 15.03 2.51 -6.80
CA GLY A 54 15.21 1.89 -8.10
C GLY A 54 14.01 2.08 -9.03
N SER A 55 14.21 1.85 -10.33
CA SER A 55 13.14 1.95 -11.32
C SER A 55 12.18 0.77 -11.22
N SER A 56 10.88 1.03 -11.41
CA SER A 56 9.86 -0.01 -11.57
C SER A 56 9.22 0.10 -12.95
N CYS A 57 9.99 0.40 -14.00
CA CYS A 57 9.45 0.65 -15.35
C CYS A 57 9.48 -0.60 -16.26
N GLY A 58 8.62 -0.63 -17.28
CA GLY A 58 8.53 -1.74 -18.22
C GLY A 58 8.16 -3.06 -17.54
N HIS A 59 8.95 -4.11 -17.77
CA HIS A 59 8.69 -5.43 -17.20
C HIS A 59 8.81 -5.48 -15.67
N GLN A 60 9.57 -4.57 -15.06
CA GLN A 60 9.71 -4.50 -13.60
C GLN A 60 8.39 -4.10 -12.91
N MET A 61 7.44 -3.50 -13.65
CA MET A 61 6.11 -3.18 -13.13
C MET A 61 5.37 -4.43 -12.65
N PHE A 62 5.52 -5.56 -13.33
CA PHE A 62 4.78 -6.79 -13.02
C PHE A 62 5.24 -7.47 -11.72
N TYR A 63 6.50 -7.24 -11.33
CA TYR A 63 7.10 -7.83 -10.14
C TYR A 63 7.22 -6.84 -8.96
N SER A 64 6.87 -5.58 -9.18
CA SER A 64 6.98 -4.54 -8.16
C SER A 64 5.81 -4.61 -7.17
N GLY A 65 6.13 -4.85 -5.90
CA GLY A 65 5.15 -4.88 -4.80
C GLY A 65 4.40 -3.55 -4.64
N ALA A 66 5.05 -2.42 -4.92
CA ALA A 66 4.39 -1.12 -4.88
C ALA A 66 3.40 -0.91 -6.03
N VAL A 67 3.74 -1.36 -7.25
CA VAL A 67 2.80 -1.35 -8.38
C VAL A 67 1.63 -2.28 -8.10
N ALA A 68 1.87 -3.46 -7.52
CA ALA A 68 0.81 -4.37 -7.09
C ALA A 68 -0.10 -3.73 -6.04
N GLY A 69 0.47 -3.00 -5.08
CA GLY A 69 -0.29 -2.24 -4.10
C GLY A 69 -1.17 -1.15 -4.73
N ALA A 70 -0.61 -0.32 -5.61
CA ALA A 70 -1.41 0.68 -6.32
C ALA A 70 -2.55 0.04 -7.12
N ARG A 71 -2.27 -1.08 -7.82
CA ARG A 71 -3.30 -1.84 -8.53
C ARG A 71 -4.42 -2.34 -7.62
N GLU A 72 -4.10 -2.81 -6.41
CA GLU A 72 -5.11 -3.23 -5.45
C GLU A 72 -6.06 -2.09 -5.06
N ALA A 73 -5.52 -0.90 -4.81
CA ALA A 73 -6.33 0.29 -4.55
C ALA A 73 -7.24 0.64 -5.74
N LEU A 74 -6.71 0.56 -6.96
CA LEU A 74 -7.48 0.79 -8.17
C LEU A 74 -8.62 -0.23 -8.35
N ILE A 75 -8.34 -1.52 -8.11
CA ILE A 75 -9.35 -2.60 -8.13
C ILE A 75 -10.43 -2.36 -7.07
N SER A 76 -10.04 -1.83 -5.91
CA SER A 76 -10.95 -1.42 -4.85
C SER A 76 -11.70 -0.12 -5.16
N GLY A 77 -11.56 0.44 -6.36
CA GLY A 77 -12.25 1.64 -6.83
C GLY A 77 -11.72 2.94 -6.21
N VAL A 78 -10.45 2.98 -5.83
CA VAL A 78 -9.76 4.20 -5.37
C VAL A 78 -8.69 4.57 -6.40
N PRO A 79 -8.66 5.82 -6.91
CA PRO A 79 -7.56 6.29 -7.72
C PRO A 79 -6.20 6.03 -7.04
N SER A 80 -5.18 5.62 -7.79
CA SER A 80 -3.92 5.17 -7.20
C SER A 80 -2.70 5.53 -8.03
N LEU A 81 -1.57 5.77 -7.37
CA LEU A 81 -0.28 6.03 -8.00
C LEU A 81 0.80 5.15 -7.36
N SER A 82 1.76 4.69 -8.18
CA SER A 82 2.99 4.06 -7.71
C SER A 82 4.17 4.98 -8.04
N ILE A 83 5.00 5.28 -7.04
CA ILE A 83 6.15 6.19 -7.19
C ILE A 83 7.45 5.44 -6.87
N SER A 84 8.42 5.58 -7.75
CA SER A 84 9.77 5.05 -7.55
C SER A 84 10.83 6.08 -7.99
N LEU A 85 11.94 6.16 -7.28
CA LEU A 85 13.05 7.07 -7.56
C LEU A 85 14.34 6.28 -7.78
N ASN A 86 15.11 6.70 -8.79
CA ASN A 86 16.45 6.18 -9.05
C ASN A 86 17.46 7.24 -8.58
N TRP A 87 18.05 7.00 -7.41
CA TRP A 87 19.07 7.81 -6.75
C TRP A 87 20.11 6.88 -6.12
#